data_AF-A0AA46ZTR0-F1
#
_entry.id   AF-A0AA46ZTR0-F1
#
_cell.length_a   1.000
_cell.length_b   1.000
_cell.length_c   1.000
_cell.angle_alpha   90.00
_cell.angle_beta   90.00
_cell.angle_gamma   90.00
#
_symmetry.space_group_name_H-M   'P 1'
#
loop_
_entity.id
_entity.type
_entity.pdbx_description
1 polymer ?
#
loop_
_entity_poly.entity_id
_entity_poly.type
_entity_poly.pdbx_seq_one_letter_code
_entity_poly.pdbx_strand_id
1 'polypeptide(L)' 'MTQSQKKLNVNVSFEGELAQYLTEVAEAWSKTIPEVLVYLVKEEFEAEKEMAEIIKERDVPGAKTVAHEDVDWGDDVES' A
#
# COMPACT_ATOMS: atom_id res chain seq x y z
N MET A 1 -3.22 15.84 31.25
CA MET A 1 -2.54 15.65 29.95
C MET A 1 -2.20 14.18 29.85
N THR A 2 -2.97 13.42 29.09
CA THR A 2 -2.70 11.99 28.93
C THR A 2 -1.56 11.86 27.93
N GLN A 3 -0.40 11.40 28.39
CA GLN A 3 0.73 11.12 27.52
C GLN A 3 0.29 10.02 26.55
N SER A 4 0.01 10.39 25.30
CA SER A 4 -0.40 9.44 24.27
C SER A 4 0.63 8.31 24.22
N GLN A 5 0.18 7.07 24.46
CA GLN A 5 1.03 5.90 24.28
C GLN A 5 1.50 5.89 22.83
N LYS A 6 2.79 6.14 22.58
CA LYS A 6 3.40 6.13 21.25
C LYS A 6 3.61 4.72 20.69
N LYS A 7 3.27 3.69 21.46
CA LYS A 7 3.46 2.28 21.10
C LYS A 7 2.17 1.52 21.35
N LEU A 8 1.62 0.97 20.29
CA LEU A 8 0.51 0.01 20.33
C LEU A 8 1.11 -1.40 20.18
N ASN A 9 0.75 -2.31 21.08
CA ASN A 9 1.07 -3.72 20.96
C ASN A 9 -0.22 -4.45 20.57
N VAL A 10 -0.18 -5.18 19.46
CA VAL A 10 -1.32 -5.96 18.96
C VAL A 10 -0.90 -7.42 18.92
N ASN A 11 -1.73 -8.30 19.48
CA ASN A 11 -1.57 -9.74 19.33
C ASN A 11 -2.47 -10.21 18.19
N VAL A 12 -1.89 -10.91 17.22
CA VAL A 12 -2.60 -11.46 16.07
C VAL A 12 -2.15 -12.89 15.89
N SER A 13 -3.10 -13.78 15.59
CA SER A 13 -2.84 -15.18 15.27
C SER A 13 -3.24 -15.44 13.83
N PHE A 14 -2.40 -16.19 13.12
CA PHE A 14 -2.66 -16.65 11.76
C PHE A 14 -2.61 -18.17 11.74
N GLU A 15 -3.44 -18.78 10.91
CA GLU A 15 -3.55 -20.23 10.80
C GLU A 15 -3.59 -20.64 9.32
N GLY A 16 -3.32 -21.91 9.05
CA GLY A 16 -3.39 -22.49 7.71
C GLY A 16 -2.39 -21.90 6.72
N GLU A 17 -2.83 -21.75 5.47
CA GLU A 17 -1.99 -21.29 4.34
C GLU A 17 -1.36 -19.92 4.60
N LEU A 18 -2.08 -19.02 5.28
CA LEU A 18 -1.58 -17.68 5.57
C LEU A 18 -0.41 -17.69 6.57
N ALA A 19 -0.45 -18.58 7.57
CA ALA A 19 0.65 -18.74 8.51
C ALA A 19 1.90 -19.30 7.83
N GLN A 20 1.71 -20.24 6.89
CA GLN A 20 2.80 -20.79 6.10
C GLN A 20 3.40 -19.72 5.17
N TYR A 21 2.56 -18.99 4.43
CA TYR A 21 3.00 -17.91 3.55
C TYR A 21 3.82 -16.85 4.29
N LEU A 22 3.34 -16.36 5.45
CA LEU A 22 4.07 -15.38 6.24
C LEU A 22 5.43 -15.90 6.74
N THR A 23 5.52 -17.21 6.99
CA THR A 23 6.78 -17.86 7.38
C THR A 23 7.76 -17.90 6.21
N GLU A 24 7.30 -18.33 5.03
CA GLU A 24 8.11 -18.40 3.81
C GLU A 24 8.64 -17.01 3.38
N VAL A 25 7.79 -15.98 3.47
CA VAL A 25 8.20 -14.60 3.17
C VAL A 25 9.23 -14.09 4.19
N ALA A 26 9.03 -14.38 5.48
CA ALA A 26 9.97 -13.99 6.53
C ALA A 26 11.36 -14.61 6.29
N GLU A 27 11.41 -15.89 5.91
CA GLU A 27 12.64 -16.57 5.53
C GLU A 27 13.28 -15.95 4.29
N ALA A 28 12.50 -15.76 3.22
CA ALA A 28 12.99 -15.19 1.96
C ALA A 28 13.57 -13.77 2.15
N TRP A 29 12.98 -12.98 3.04
CA TRP A 29 13.41 -11.61 3.29
C TRP A 29 14.46 -11.49 4.41
N SER A 30 14.82 -12.62 5.05
CA SER A 30 15.69 -12.65 6.23
C SER A 30 15.21 -11.70 7.33
N LYS A 31 13.90 -11.74 7.62
CA LYS A 31 13.21 -10.88 8.59
C LYS A 31 12.40 -11.73 9.56
N THR A 32 12.01 -11.12 10.68
CA THR A 32 11.01 -11.71 11.58
C THR A 32 9.59 -11.49 11.04
N ILE A 33 8.64 -12.36 11.40
CA ILE A 33 7.22 -12.20 11.01
C ILE A 33 6.66 -10.79 11.38
N PRO A 34 6.91 -10.24 12.59
CA PRO A 34 6.47 -8.88 12.91
C PRO A 34 7.06 -7.81 11.98
N GLU A 35 8.33 -7.94 11.56
CA GLU A 35 8.92 -7.00 10.62
C GLU A 35 8.26 -7.10 9.25
N VAL A 36 8.00 -8.31 8.75
CA VAL A 36 7.25 -8.52 7.49
C VAL A 36 5.88 -7.85 7.56
N LEU A 37 5.14 -8.06 8.65
CA LEU A 37 3.82 -7.44 8.84
C LEU A 37 3.91 -5.91 8.86
N VAL A 38 4.93 -5.34 9.51
CA VAL A 38 5.14 -3.88 9.51
C VAL A 38 5.44 -3.37 8.10
N TYR A 39 6.22 -4.10 7.30
CA TYR A 39 6.49 -3.72 5.91
C TYR A 39 5.21 -3.72 5.07
N LEU A 40 4.48 -4.84 5.06
CA LEU A 40 3.25 -4.98 4.27
C LEU A 40 2.20 -3.94 4.67
N VAL A 41 2.00 -3.72 5.97
CA VAL A 41 1.02 -2.75 6.46
C VAL A 41 1.41 -1.32 6.05
N LYS A 42 2.70 -0.96 6.13
CA LYS A 42 3.15 0.38 5.72
C LYS A 42 2.95 0.62 4.23
N GLU A 43 3.29 -0.35 3.40
CA GLU A 43 3.13 -0.27 1.94
C GLU A 43 1.67 -0.03 1.56
N GLU A 44 0.75 -0.83 2.12
CA GLU A 44 -0.69 -0.66 1.90
C GLU A 44 -1.20 0.71 2.36
N PHE A 45 -0.76 1.18 3.54
CA PHE A 45 -1.14 2.52 4.02
C PHE A 45 -0.62 3.65 3.13
N GLU A 46 0.61 3.53 2.62
CA GLU A 46 1.20 4.53 1.73
C GLU A 46 0.46 4.56 0.39
N ALA A 47 0.18 3.39 -0.19
CA ALA A 47 -0.60 3.27 -1.43
C ALA A 47 -2.02 3.83 -1.29
N GLU A 48 -2.71 3.53 -0.18
CA GLU A 48 -4.06 4.03 0.05
C GLU A 48 -4.06 5.55 0.29
N LYS A 49 -3.03 6.08 0.96
CA LYS A 49 -2.86 7.53 1.11
C LYS A 49 -2.63 8.22 -0.21
N GLU A 50 -1.75 7.68 -1.06
CA GLU A 50 -1.48 8.21 -2.41
C GLU A 50 -2.75 8.20 -3.25
N MET A 51 -3.48 7.09 -3.26
CA MET A 51 -4.75 6.99 -3.99
C MET A 51 -5.78 8.01 -3.49
N ALA A 52 -5.86 8.24 -2.18
CA ALA A 52 -6.75 9.25 -1.61
C ALA A 52 -6.34 10.68 -2.00
N GLU A 53 -5.05 10.97 -2.17
CA GLU A 53 -4.55 12.25 -2.67
C GLU A 53 -4.92 12.43 -4.15
N ILE A 54 -4.70 11.41 -5.00
CA ILE A 54 -5.10 11.41 -6.42
C ILE A 54 -6.61 11.68 -6.57
N ILE A 55 -7.45 11.02 -5.77
CA ILE A 55 -8.91 11.23 -5.81
C ILE A 55 -9.28 12.68 -5.46
N LYS A 56 -8.63 13.25 -4.44
CA LYS A 56 -8.89 14.65 -4.05
C LYS A 56 -8.48 15.64 -5.12
N GLU A 57 -7.34 15.40 -5.78
CA GLU A 57 -6.87 16.25 -6.89
C GLU A 57 -7.75 16.10 -8.14
N ARG A 58 -8.26 14.90 -8.40
CA ARG A 58 -9.20 14.62 -9.51
C ARG A 58 -10.54 15.33 -9.31
N ASP A 59 -11.11 15.30 -8.12
CA ASP A 59 -12.48 15.74 -7.84
C ASP A 59 -12.57 17.24 -7.46
N VAL A 60 -11.75 18.09 -8.09
CA VAL A 60 -11.82 19.54 -7.93
C VAL A 60 -12.88 20.16 -8.86
N PRO A 61 -13.59 21.22 -8.42
CA PRO A 61 -14.56 21.91 -9.27
C PRO A 61 -13.92 22.43 -10.57
N GLY A 62 -14.43 21.98 -11.71
CA GLY A 62 -13.91 22.36 -13.03
C GLY A 62 -12.87 21.41 -13.63
N ALA A 63 -12.54 20.31 -12.95
CA ALA A 63 -11.74 19.23 -13.53
C ALA A 63 -12.45 18.67 -14.77
N LYS A 64 -11.69 18.48 -15.86
CA LYS A 64 -12.17 17.84 -17.09
C LYS A 64 -11.88 16.35 -17.02
N THR A 65 -12.91 15.54 -17.25
CA THR A 65 -12.72 14.12 -17.52
C THR A 65 -12.16 13.98 -18.94
N VAL A 66 -11.01 13.33 -19.08
CA VAL A 66 -10.40 12.98 -20.37
C VAL A 66 -10.53 11.47 -20.52
N ALA A 67 -11.08 10.99 -21.64
CA ALA A 67 -11.15 9.56 -21.89
C ALA A 67 -9.77 9.03 -22.27
N HIS A 68 -9.52 7.74 -22.01
CA HIS A 68 -8.22 7.14 -22.31
C HIS A 68 -7.86 7.19 -23.80
N GLU A 69 -8.87 7.13 -24.69
CA GLU A 69 -8.70 7.23 -26.14
C GLU A 69 -8.28 8.63 -26.60
N ASP A 70 -8.54 9.66 -25.80
CA ASP A 70 -8.27 11.06 -26.13
C ASP A 70 -6.87 11.52 -25.67
N VAL A 71 -6.14 10.64 -24.99
CA VAL A 71 -4.76 10.91 -24.54
C VAL A 71 -3.80 10.41 -25.62
N ASP A 72 -3.02 11.31 -26.20
CA ASP A 72 -1.91 10.95 -27.08
C ASP A 72 -0.75 10.44 -26.21
N TRP A 73 -0.62 9.12 -26.13
CA TRP A 73 0.36 8.45 -25.28
C TRP A 73 1.78 8.46 -25.87
N GLY A 74 1.94 8.91 -27.12
CA GLY A 74 3.19 8.78 -27.87
C GLY A 74 3.48 7.32 -28.23
N ASP A 75 3.71 7.05 -29.51
CA ASP A 75 4.18 5.73 -29.95
C ASP A 75 5.67 5.56 -29.57
N ASP A 76 5.97 5.30 -28.29
CA ASP A 76 7.25 4.70 -27.90
C ASP A 76 7.21 3.20 -28.25
N VAL A 77 7.13 2.93 -29.56
CA VAL A 77 7.51 1.64 -30.13
C VAL A 77 8.95 1.81 -30.58
N GLU A 78 9.89 1.42 -29.71
CA GLU A 78 11.28 1.21 -30.09
C GLU A 78 11.31 0.36 -31.37
N SER A 79 11.85 0.93 -32.46
CA SER A 79 12.18 0.24 -33.71
C SER A 79 13.69 0.04 -33.81
#